data_AF-A0A182YTA9-F1
#
_entry.id   AF-A0A182YTA9-F1
#
_cell.length_a   1.000
_cell.length_b   1.000
_cell.length_c   1.000
_cell.angle_alpha   90.00
_cell.angle_beta   90.00
_cell.angle_gamma   90.00
#
_symmetry.space_group_name_H-M   'P 1'
#
loop_
_entity.id
_entity.type
_entity.pdbx_description
1 polymer ?
#
loop_
_entity_poly.entity_id
_entity_poly.type
_entity_poly.pdbx_seq_one_letter_code
_entity_poly.pdbx_strand_id
1 'polypeptide(L)'
;MHYLPGVHSVCVDKLSHLVDEFTRFVNGLVKLKEPVDSWDTPLSNMLLMKLDRETLLAWEKHSVHFTRDKYKDVIEFVQDRIQILKSTNTFVMDQSAGGTKVAGNSRQPVQRRFIAYAATSRPAPVPSSALIQPPKCPLECSEGHTLRNCPVFT
;
A
#
# COMPACT_ATOMS: atom_id res chain seq x y z
N MET A 1 8.13 -10.99 -28.03
CA MET A 1 7.87 -11.38 -26.62
C MET A 1 9.13 -11.33 -25.75
N HIS A 2 10.28 -11.88 -26.17
CA HIS A 2 11.51 -11.90 -25.35
C HIS A 2 11.99 -10.54 -24.82
N TYR A 3 11.73 -9.46 -25.57
CA TYR A 3 12.12 -8.10 -25.21
C TYR A 3 11.30 -7.48 -24.08
N LEU A 4 10.18 -8.10 -23.66
CA LEU A 4 9.45 -7.60 -22.50
C LEU A 4 10.22 -7.89 -21.22
N PRO A 5 10.52 -6.89 -20.39
CA PRO A 5 11.15 -7.12 -19.11
C PRO A 5 10.22 -7.92 -18.21
N GLY A 6 10.80 -8.83 -17.42
CA GLY A 6 10.05 -9.48 -16.35
C GLY A 6 9.76 -8.48 -15.23
N VAL A 7 8.66 -8.69 -14.52
CA VAL A 7 8.35 -7.98 -13.28
C VAL A 7 9.05 -8.75 -12.15
N HIS A 8 10.06 -8.13 -11.54
CA HIS A 8 10.87 -8.79 -10.50
C HIS A 8 10.37 -8.55 -9.07
N SER A 9 9.49 -7.57 -8.89
CA SER A 9 8.83 -7.24 -7.63
C SER A 9 7.45 -6.64 -7.91
N VAL A 10 6.51 -6.81 -6.98
CA VAL A 10 5.16 -6.27 -7.11
C VAL A 10 5.22 -4.76 -7.33
N CYS A 11 4.80 -4.34 -8.51
CA CYS A 11 4.78 -2.95 -8.93
C CYS A 11 3.65 -2.78 -9.94
N VAL A 12 2.65 -1.97 -9.57
CA VAL A 12 1.44 -1.74 -10.35
C VAL A 12 1.75 -1.28 -11.78
N ASP A 13 2.68 -0.33 -11.93
CA ASP A 13 3.00 0.26 -13.23
C ASP A 13 3.71 -0.75 -14.14
N LYS A 14 4.67 -1.53 -13.58
CA LYS A 14 5.38 -2.57 -14.33
C LYS A 14 4.45 -3.70 -14.75
N LEU A 15 3.53 -4.10 -13.87
CA LEU A 15 2.56 -5.16 -14.16
C LEU A 15 1.55 -4.70 -15.22
N SER A 16 1.08 -3.44 -15.13
CA SER A 16 0.20 -2.84 -16.14
C SER A 16 0.88 -2.80 -17.51
N HIS A 17 2.11 -2.26 -17.57
CA HIS A 17 2.88 -2.18 -18.81
C HIS A 17 3.15 -3.57 -19.42
N LEU A 18 3.45 -4.59 -18.60
CA LEU A 18 3.62 -5.96 -19.07
C LEU A 18 2.36 -6.48 -19.76
N VAL A 19 1.20 -6.35 -19.12
CA VAL A 19 -0.09 -6.83 -19.66
C VAL A 19 -0.45 -6.07 -20.93
N ASP A 20 -0.30 -4.75 -20.94
CA ASP A 20 -0.63 -3.90 -22.09
C ASP A 20 0.20 -4.31 -23.31
N GLU A 21 1.51 -4.44 -23.15
CA GLU A 21 2.40 -4.81 -24.24
C GLU A 21 2.20 -6.26 -24.69
N PHE A 22 2.00 -7.20 -23.76
CA PHE A 22 1.74 -8.60 -24.10
C PHE A 22 0.44 -8.72 -24.90
N THR A 23 -0.62 -8.04 -24.45
CA THR A 23 -1.91 -7.98 -25.14
C THR A 23 -1.77 -7.33 -26.52
N ARG A 24 -0.99 -6.24 -26.62
CA ARG A 24 -0.68 -5.58 -27.90
C ARG A 24 0.00 -6.54 -28.88
N PHE A 25 0.95 -7.36 -28.43
CA PHE A 25 1.61 -8.34 -29.29
C PHE A 25 0.66 -9.45 -29.75
N VAL A 26 -0.15 -10.02 -28.84
CA VAL A 26 -1.13 -11.05 -29.22
C VAL A 26 -2.16 -10.48 -30.20
N ASN A 27 -2.66 -9.27 -29.98
CA ASN A 27 -3.56 -8.59 -30.92
C ASN A 27 -2.89 -8.32 -32.28
N GLY A 28 -1.59 -8.05 -32.30
CA GLY A 28 -0.82 -7.97 -33.53
C GLY A 28 -0.83 -9.28 -34.31
N LEU A 29 -0.60 -10.41 -33.63
CA LEU A 29 -0.64 -11.75 -34.23
C LEU A 29 -2.04 -12.10 -34.77
N VAL A 30 -3.11 -11.76 -34.03
CA VAL A 30 -4.50 -11.90 -34.51
C VAL A 30 -4.70 -11.15 -35.83
N LYS A 31 -4.23 -9.91 -35.92
CA LYS A 31 -4.35 -9.08 -37.15
C LYS A 31 -3.56 -9.66 -38.32
N LEU A 32 -2.47 -10.37 -38.05
CA LEU A 32 -1.69 -11.10 -39.04
C LEU A 32 -2.31 -12.46 -39.43
N LYS A 33 -3.48 -12.80 -38.86
CA LYS A 33 -4.19 -14.08 -39.06
C LYS A 33 -3.41 -15.30 -38.55
N GLU A 34 -2.56 -15.10 -37.55
CA GLU A 34 -1.92 -16.21 -36.85
C GLU A 34 -2.94 -16.96 -35.97
N PRO A 35 -2.80 -18.29 -35.80
CA PRO A 35 -3.78 -19.14 -35.11
C PRO A 35 -3.64 -19.08 -33.57
N VAL A 36 -3.68 -17.87 -33.00
CA VAL A 36 -3.45 -17.63 -31.57
C VAL A 36 -4.43 -18.34 -30.65
N ASP A 37 -5.63 -18.69 -31.13
CA ASP A 37 -6.67 -19.39 -30.36
C ASP A 37 -6.21 -20.79 -29.89
N SER A 38 -5.22 -21.38 -30.57
CA SER A 38 -4.63 -22.66 -30.22
C SER A 38 -3.40 -22.55 -29.32
N TRP A 39 -2.99 -21.32 -28.98
CA TRP A 39 -1.71 -21.02 -28.31
C TRP A 39 -1.85 -20.71 -26.82
N ASP A 40 -2.93 -21.16 -26.17
CA ASP A 40 -3.16 -20.98 -24.74
C ASP A 40 -1.93 -21.37 -23.90
N THR A 41 -1.40 -22.59 -24.09
CA THR A 41 -0.25 -23.08 -23.32
C THR A 41 1.00 -22.23 -23.50
N PRO A 42 1.51 -21.97 -24.73
CA PRO A 42 2.71 -21.14 -24.88
C PRO A 42 2.49 -19.70 -24.45
N LEU A 43 1.33 -19.08 -24.71
CA LEU A 43 1.05 -17.70 -24.31
C LEU A 43 0.93 -17.54 -22.79
N SER A 44 0.21 -18.45 -22.13
CA SER A 44 0.08 -18.46 -20.67
C SER A 44 1.46 -18.65 -20.03
N ASN A 45 2.23 -19.67 -20.43
CA ASN A 45 3.56 -19.91 -19.88
C ASN A 45 4.51 -18.72 -20.09
N MET A 46 4.50 -18.10 -21.28
CA MET A 46 5.32 -16.92 -21.55
C MET A 46 4.97 -15.74 -20.65
N LEU A 47 3.68 -15.50 -20.39
CA LEU A 47 3.24 -14.44 -19.49
C LEU A 47 3.59 -14.77 -18.03
N LEU A 48 3.31 -15.98 -17.57
CA LEU A 48 3.59 -16.42 -16.19
C LEU A 48 5.08 -16.33 -15.85
N MET A 49 5.98 -16.67 -16.77
CA MET A 49 7.43 -16.50 -16.60
C MET A 49 7.88 -15.04 -16.44
N LYS A 50 7.02 -14.06 -16.76
CA LYS A 50 7.30 -12.63 -16.64
C LYS A 50 6.69 -12.01 -15.39
N LEU A 51 5.88 -12.75 -14.64
CA LEU A 51 5.27 -12.26 -13.40
C LEU A 51 6.28 -12.34 -12.24
N ASP A 52 6.09 -11.45 -11.27
CA ASP A 52 6.81 -11.56 -10.01
C ASP A 52 6.30 -12.75 -9.19
N ARG A 53 7.11 -13.20 -8.23
CA ARG A 53 6.80 -14.39 -7.42
C ARG A 53 5.48 -14.29 -6.67
N GLU A 54 5.12 -13.11 -6.15
CA GLU A 54 3.89 -12.94 -5.38
C GLU A 54 2.66 -13.03 -6.30
N THR A 55 2.71 -12.37 -7.45
CA THR A 55 1.65 -12.45 -8.46
C THR A 55 1.52 -13.86 -9.03
N LEU A 56 2.63 -14.56 -9.28
CA LEU A 56 2.63 -15.95 -9.73
C LEU A 56 1.99 -16.89 -8.70
N LEU A 57 2.37 -16.78 -7.42
CA LEU A 57 1.78 -17.59 -6.36
C LEU A 57 0.28 -17.33 -6.20
N ALA A 58 -0.15 -16.08 -6.37
CA ALA A 58 -1.56 -15.72 -6.35
C ALA A 58 -2.33 -16.35 -7.52
N TRP A 59 -1.70 -16.41 -8.71
CA TRP A 59 -2.25 -17.13 -9.86
C TRP A 59 -2.40 -18.63 -9.57
N GLU A 60 -1.33 -19.28 -9.11
CA GLU A 60 -1.34 -20.73 -8.79
C GLU A 60 -2.45 -21.09 -7.78
N LYS A 61 -2.68 -20.22 -6.79
CA LYS A 61 -3.78 -20.40 -5.84
C LYS A 61 -5.15 -20.23 -6.51
N HIS A 62 -5.29 -19.28 -7.42
CA HIS A 62 -6.54 -19.03 -8.15
C HIS A 62 -6.86 -20.16 -9.14
N SER A 63 -5.85 -20.68 -9.82
CA SER A 63 -6.00 -21.68 -10.89
C SER A 63 -6.01 -23.12 -10.42
N VAL A 64 -6.00 -23.39 -9.11
CA VAL A 64 -5.93 -24.76 -8.54
C VAL A 64 -7.05 -25.69 -9.03
N HIS A 65 -8.20 -25.14 -9.43
CA HIS A 65 -9.33 -25.90 -9.95
C HIS A 65 -9.40 -25.92 -11.49
N PHE A 66 -8.45 -25.28 -12.17
CA PHE A 66 -8.40 -25.25 -13.61
C PHE A 66 -7.66 -26.48 -14.13
N THR A 67 -8.19 -27.07 -15.21
CA THR A 67 -7.54 -28.22 -15.85
C THR A 67 -6.32 -27.82 -16.66
N ARG A 68 -6.29 -26.57 -17.13
CA ARG A 68 -5.18 -25.94 -17.85
C ARG A 68 -5.28 -24.44 -17.72
N ASP A 69 -4.15 -23.75 -17.77
CA ASP A 69 -4.11 -22.30 -17.89
C ASP A 69 -4.50 -21.89 -19.30
N LYS A 70 -5.50 -21.00 -19.42
CA LYS A 70 -5.82 -20.33 -20.68
C LYS A 70 -5.28 -18.92 -20.64
N TYR A 71 -4.83 -18.45 -21.80
CA TYR A 71 -4.18 -17.14 -21.89
C TYR A 71 -5.14 -16.02 -21.46
N LYS A 72 -6.40 -16.11 -21.87
CA LYS A 72 -7.43 -15.13 -21.51
C LYS A 72 -7.63 -15.06 -19.99
N ASP A 73 -7.69 -16.21 -19.32
CA ASP A 73 -7.92 -16.30 -17.88
C ASP A 73 -6.72 -15.71 -17.10
N VAL A 74 -5.49 -15.96 -17.57
CA VAL A 74 -4.28 -15.35 -16.98
C VAL A 74 -4.31 -13.82 -17.13
N ILE A 75 -4.66 -13.30 -18.31
CA ILE A 75 -4.74 -11.84 -18.55
C ILE A 75 -5.78 -11.19 -17.64
N GLU A 76 -6.98 -11.76 -17.58
CA GLU A 76 -8.07 -11.26 -16.75
C GLU A 76 -7.66 -11.25 -15.27
N PHE A 77 -7.06 -12.34 -14.78
CA PHE A 77 -6.53 -12.40 -13.43
C PHE A 77 -5.48 -11.32 -13.14
N VAL A 78 -4.51 -11.09 -14.04
CA VAL A 78 -3.47 -10.09 -13.81
C VAL A 78 -4.08 -8.67 -13.82
N GLN A 79 -5.07 -8.41 -14.66
CA GLN A 79 -5.82 -7.15 -14.67
C GLN A 79 -6.56 -6.91 -13.35
N ASP A 80 -7.26 -7.93 -12.85
CA ASP A 80 -7.92 -7.87 -11.54
C ASP A 80 -6.92 -7.64 -10.41
N ARG A 81 -5.78 -8.33 -10.45
CA ARG A 81 -4.69 -8.15 -9.47
C ARG A 81 -4.16 -6.72 -9.49
N ILE A 82 -3.95 -6.12 -10.67
CA ILE A 82 -3.55 -4.71 -10.82
C ILE A 82 -4.58 -3.80 -10.15
N GLN A 83 -5.87 -4.03 -10.39
CA GLN A 83 -6.95 -3.22 -9.81
C GLN A 83 -6.98 -3.33 -8.28
N ILE A 84 -6.87 -4.54 -7.73
CA ILE A 84 -6.80 -4.79 -6.28
C ILE A 84 -5.61 -4.03 -5.67
N LEU A 85 -4.43 -4.11 -6.29
CA LEU A 85 -3.24 -3.42 -5.81
C LEU A 85 -3.40 -1.89 -5.84
N LYS A 86 -4.00 -1.34 -6.91
CA LYS A 86 -4.32 0.09 -7.00
C LYS A 86 -5.24 0.53 -5.85
N SER A 87 -6.35 -0.18 -5.63
CA SER A 87 -7.30 0.14 -4.57
C SER A 87 -6.68 0.03 -3.17
N THR A 88 -5.85 -1.00 -2.96
CA THR A 88 -5.15 -1.19 -1.67
C THR A 88 -4.16 -0.06 -1.40
N ASN A 89 -3.37 0.33 -2.40
CA ASN A 89 -2.44 1.45 -2.27
C ASN A 89 -3.17 2.76 -1.97
N THR A 90 -4.29 3.04 -2.66
CA THR A 90 -5.08 4.24 -2.37
C THR A 90 -5.65 4.24 -0.95
N PHE A 91 -6.11 3.09 -0.45
CA PHE A 91 -6.63 2.96 0.91
C PHE A 91 -5.55 3.16 1.99
N VAL A 92 -4.34 2.64 1.76
CA VAL A 92 -3.20 2.86 2.67
C VAL A 92 -2.80 4.33 2.72
N MET A 93 -2.78 5.01 1.57
CA MET A 93 -2.47 6.44 1.51
C MET A 93 -3.52 7.29 2.26
N ASP A 94 -4.81 6.97 2.13
CA ASP A 94 -5.89 7.71 2.80
C ASP A 94 -5.82 7.57 4.34
N GLN A 95 -5.56 6.36 4.84
CA GLN A 95 -5.36 6.14 6.28
C GLN A 95 -4.12 6.83 6.85
N SER A 96 -3.09 7.05 6.02
CA SER A 96 -1.86 7.74 6.41
C SER A 96 -2.07 9.26 6.50
N ALA A 97 -3.01 9.82 5.73
CA ALA A 97 -3.35 11.23 5.72
C ALA A 97 -4.47 11.59 6.71
N GLY A 98 -5.36 10.65 7.01
CA GLY A 98 -6.52 10.82 7.88
C GLY A 98 -6.34 10.22 9.26
N GLY A 99 -5.64 10.92 10.17
CA GLY A 99 -5.80 10.67 11.60
C GLY A 99 -7.27 10.83 11.97
N THR A 100 -7.96 9.72 12.22
CA THR A 100 -9.43 9.68 12.42
C THR A 100 -9.80 10.42 13.70
N LYS A 101 -10.09 11.72 13.59
CA LYS A 101 -10.73 12.47 14.66
C LYS A 101 -12.21 12.09 14.62
N VAL A 102 -12.58 11.09 15.41
CA VAL A 102 -13.99 10.79 15.65
C VAL A 102 -14.65 12.04 16.24
N ALA A 103 -15.74 12.50 15.64
CA ALA A 103 -16.56 13.58 16.16
C ALA A 103 -17.32 13.08 17.40
N GLY A 104 -16.63 13.05 18.54
CA GLY A 104 -17.26 12.88 19.84
C GLY A 104 -18.18 14.08 20.09
N ASN A 105 -19.48 13.83 20.11
CA ASN A 105 -20.51 14.81 20.40
C ASN A 105 -20.16 15.52 21.72
N SER A 106 -19.83 16.82 21.65
CA SER A 106 -19.43 17.63 22.80
C SER A 106 -20.61 17.75 23.78
N ARG A 107 -20.67 16.86 24.77
CA ARG A 107 -21.48 17.08 25.96
C ARG A 107 -20.74 18.06 26.84
N GLN A 108 -21.24 19.30 26.89
CA GLN A 108 -20.74 20.34 27.78
C GLN A 108 -20.64 19.82 29.22
N PRO A 109 -19.52 20.02 29.92
CA PRO A 109 -19.42 19.67 31.33
C PRO A 109 -20.18 20.72 32.15
N VAL A 110 -21.24 20.28 32.83
CA VAL A 110 -21.95 21.08 33.84
C VAL A 110 -20.98 21.42 34.97
N GLN A 111 -20.69 22.71 35.14
CA GLN A 111 -19.85 23.24 36.22
C GLN A 111 -20.54 23.02 37.57
N ARG A 112 -20.00 22.11 38.39
CA ARG A 112 -20.29 22.07 39.84
C ARG A 112 -19.46 23.15 40.53
N ARG A 113 -20.14 24.09 41.21
CA ARG A 113 -19.53 25.13 42.05
C ARG A 113 -18.87 24.49 43.27
N PHE A 114 -17.59 24.77 43.50
CA PHE A 114 -16.93 24.59 44.78
C PHE A 114 -16.64 25.95 45.41
N ILE A 115 -16.89 26.05 46.71
CA ILE A 115 -16.62 27.23 47.54
C ILE A 115 -15.11 27.27 47.84
N ALA A 116 -14.48 28.42 47.61
CA ALA A 116 -13.06 28.66 47.85
C ALA A 116 -12.86 29.42 49.18
N TYR A 117 -11.91 28.96 49.99
CA TYR A 117 -11.34 29.74 51.10
C TYR A 117 -9.98 30.28 50.63
N ALA A 118 -9.77 31.58 50.80
CA ALA A 118 -8.62 32.30 50.28
C ALA A 118 -7.38 32.18 51.19
N ALA A 119 -6.22 31.88 50.59
CA ALA A 119 -4.92 32.26 51.11
C ALA A 119 -4.06 32.77 49.94
N THR A 120 -3.40 33.89 50.19
CA THR A 120 -2.76 34.80 49.24
C THR A 120 -1.47 34.23 48.64
N SER A 121 -1.38 34.12 47.31
CA SER A 121 -0.18 34.40 46.49
C SER A 121 -0.46 34.10 44.99
N ARG A 122 0.15 34.87 44.09
CA ARG A 122 -0.01 34.88 42.62
C ARG A 122 1.38 34.66 41.98
N PRO A 123 1.54 34.23 40.70
CA PRO A 123 0.93 33.09 40.00
C PRO A 123 1.92 32.24 39.13
N ALA A 124 1.36 31.19 38.50
CA ALA A 124 1.69 30.60 37.18
C ALA A 124 2.61 29.35 37.14
N PRO A 125 2.60 28.57 36.03
CA PRO A 125 1.49 27.71 35.58
C PRO A 125 1.90 26.21 35.51
N VAL A 126 0.93 25.34 35.79
CA VAL A 126 0.85 23.88 35.53
C VAL A 126 1.19 23.54 34.05
N PRO A 127 1.55 22.30 33.62
CA PRO A 127 0.84 21.05 34.00
C PRO A 127 1.51 19.67 33.79
N SER A 128 0.72 18.63 34.08
CA SER A 128 0.43 17.47 33.21
C SER A 128 0.99 16.07 33.51
N SER A 129 0.02 15.17 33.47
CA SER A 129 0.03 13.71 33.50
C SER A 129 0.96 13.01 32.51
N ALA A 130 1.47 11.86 32.95
CA ALA A 130 1.63 10.60 32.20
C ALA A 130 0.57 10.42 31.08
N LEU A 131 0.79 9.86 29.89
CA LEU A 131 1.88 9.08 29.29
C LEU A 131 1.72 9.13 27.75
N ILE A 132 2.59 9.87 27.05
CA ILE A 132 2.97 9.59 25.65
C ILE A 132 4.46 9.94 25.59
N GLN A 133 5.34 8.95 25.46
CA GLN A 133 6.77 9.24 25.39
C GLN A 133 7.06 9.95 24.05
N PRO A 134 7.71 11.13 24.07
CA PRO A 134 8.07 11.83 22.84
C PRO A 134 9.12 11.01 22.05
N PRO A 135 9.11 11.11 20.71
CA PRO A 135 10.02 10.34 19.87
C PRO A 135 11.47 10.76 20.15
N LYS A 136 12.28 9.80 20.62
CA LYS A 136 13.72 9.98 20.86
C LYS A 136 14.47 10.16 19.54
N CYS A 137 15.59 10.88 19.60
CA CYS A 137 16.48 11.10 18.46
C CYS A 137 16.97 9.75 17.88
N PRO A 138 16.83 9.52 16.56
CA PRO A 138 17.18 8.24 15.93
C PRO A 138 18.68 8.02 15.71
N LEU A 139 19.53 8.95 16.18
CA LEU A 139 20.99 8.92 15.98
C LEU A 139 21.78 8.42 17.20
N GLU A 140 21.12 7.67 18.09
CA GLU A 140 21.74 7.08 19.29
C GLU A 140 22.57 8.07 20.13
N CYS A 141 22.09 9.30 20.26
CA CYS A 141 22.76 10.30 21.06
C CYS A 141 22.67 9.95 22.56
N SER A 142 23.74 10.24 23.30
CA SER A 142 23.85 9.89 24.72
C SER A 142 22.83 10.59 25.62
N GLU A 143 22.31 11.74 25.21
CA GLU A 143 21.29 12.50 25.95
C GLU A 143 19.91 12.43 25.28
N GLY A 144 18.85 12.27 26.07
CA GLY A 144 17.49 12.13 25.58
C GLY A 144 16.92 13.45 25.04
N HIS A 145 16.96 13.64 23.72
CA HIS A 145 16.36 14.78 23.02
C HIS A 145 15.59 14.34 21.76
N THR A 146 14.87 15.27 21.15
CA THR A 146 14.18 15.08 19.85
C THR A 146 15.06 15.54 18.70
N LEU A 147 14.93 14.95 17.50
CA LEU A 147 15.74 15.26 16.31
C LEU A 147 15.91 16.78 16.02
N ARG A 148 14.88 17.60 16.26
CA ARG A 148 14.93 19.06 16.05
C ARG A 148 15.98 19.79 16.88
N ASN A 149 16.40 19.22 18.00
CA ASN A 149 17.35 19.82 18.95
C ASN A 149 18.65 19.01 19.00
N CYS A 150 18.99 18.27 17.94
CA CYS A 150 20.19 17.43 17.92
C CYS A 150 21.45 18.27 17.66
N PRO A 151 22.47 18.21 18.53
CA PRO A 151 23.68 19.03 18.42
C PRO A 151 24.56 18.66 17.21
N VAL A 152 24.34 17.50 16.59
CA VAL A 152 25.01 17.08 15.35
C VAL A 152 24.50 17.87 14.14
N PHE A 153 23.27 18.40 14.20
CA PHE A 153 22.61 19.12 13.11
C PHE A 153 22.31 20.60 13.41
N THR A 154 22.85 21.12 14.52
CA THR A 154 22.87 22.56 14.80
C THR A 154 24.13 23.21 14.29
#